data_AF-A0A4P6H3B4-F1
#
_entry.id   AF-A0A4P6H3B4-F1
#
_cell.length_a   1.000
_cell.length_b   1.000
_cell.length_c   1.000
_cell.angle_alpha   90.00
_cell.angle_beta   90.00
_cell.angle_gamma   90.00
#
_symmetry.space_group_name_H-M   'P 1'
#
loop_
_entity.id
_entity.type
_entity.pdbx_description
1 polymer ?
#
loop_
_entity_poly.entity_id
_entity_poly.type
_entity_poly.pdbx_seq_one_letter_code
_entity_poly.pdbx_strand_id
1 'polypeptide(L)' 'MAEEGDLNRNNQRLLRKTKFKGTDHLQYVWALQCERVECGHVYGANGSDFHLRRCPKCDGGAKGI' A
#
# COMPACT_ATOMS: atom_id res chain seq x y z
N MET A 1 -14.00 -1.11 -2.46
CA MET A 1 -13.15 -1.22 -1.25
C MET A 1 -11.84 -1.84 -1.69
N ALA A 2 -10.73 -1.54 -1.03
CA ALA A 2 -9.45 -2.19 -1.31
C ALA A 2 -9.53 -3.69 -0.97
N GLU A 3 -9.24 -4.54 -1.94
CA GLU A 3 -9.23 -6.01 -1.82
C GLU A 3 -7.81 -6.57 -2.05
N GLU A 4 -7.57 -7.78 -1.56
CA GLU A 4 -6.28 -8.45 -1.76
C GLU A 4 -6.05 -8.73 -3.25
N GLY A 5 -4.86 -8.39 -3.74
CA GLY A 5 -4.50 -8.52 -5.15
C GLY A 5 -4.75 -7.27 -5.99
N ASP A 6 -5.53 -6.29 -5.51
CA ASP A 6 -5.77 -5.04 -6.23
C ASP A 6 -4.47 -4.33 -6.57
N LEU A 7 -4.40 -3.76 -7.78
CA LEU A 7 -3.28 -2.95 -8.27
C LEU A 7 -3.76 -1.52 -8.51
N ASN A 8 -3.10 -0.55 -7.89
CA ASN A 8 -3.45 0.86 -8.12
C ASN A 8 -2.76 1.42 -9.39
N ARG A 9 -3.15 2.63 -9.78
CA ARG A 9 -2.61 3.34 -10.95
C ARG A 9 -1.11 3.65 -10.89
N ASN A 10 -0.48 3.53 -9.72
CA ASN A 10 0.93 3.87 -9.50
C ASN A 10 1.83 2.61 -9.46
N ASN A 11 1.29 1.43 -9.77
CA ASN A 11 1.94 0.11 -9.73
C ASN A 11 2.24 -0.40 -8.31
N GLN A 12 1.26 -0.30 -7.40
CA GLN A 12 1.33 -0.91 -6.07
C GLN A 12 0.21 -1.92 -5.90
N ARG A 13 0.59 -3.15 -5.54
CA ARG A 13 -0.32 -4.25 -5.29
C ARG A 13 -0.62 -4.39 -3.81
N LEU A 14 -1.88 -4.59 -3.45
CA LEU A 14 -2.26 -5.05 -2.12
C LEU A 14 -1.92 -6.53 -1.95
N LEU A 15 -1.02 -6.83 -1.01
CA LEU A 15 -0.62 -8.20 -0.73
C LEU A 15 -1.52 -8.89 0.28
N ARG A 16 -1.89 -8.18 1.35
CA ARG A 16 -2.77 -8.68 2.41
C ARG A 16 -3.16 -7.59 3.40
N LYS A 17 -4.33 -7.74 4.01
CA LYS A 17 -4.73 -6.98 5.19
C LYS A 17 -3.96 -7.49 6.40
N THR A 18 -3.45 -6.60 7.23
CA THR A 18 -2.77 -6.97 8.48
C THR A 18 -3.74 -6.88 9.66
N LYS A 19 -3.28 -7.36 10.82
CA LYS A 19 -4.00 -7.22 12.10
C LYS A 19 -3.78 -5.88 12.80
N PHE A 20 -2.90 -5.03 12.27
CA PHE A 20 -2.56 -3.75 12.88
C PHE A 20 -3.59 -2.69 12.50
N LYS A 21 -4.03 -1.89 13.49
CA LYS A 21 -4.91 -0.76 13.24
C LYS A 21 -4.18 0.29 12.41
N GLY A 22 -4.87 0.81 11.41
CA GLY A 22 -4.45 1.96 10.65
C GLY A 22 -4.61 3.26 11.44
N THR A 23 -4.22 4.36 10.82
CA THR A 23 -4.40 5.70 11.39
C THR A 23 -5.70 6.37 10.97
N ASP A 24 -6.42 5.77 10.01
CA ASP A 24 -7.71 6.25 9.52
C ASP A 24 -8.89 5.51 10.17
N HIS A 25 -10.10 6.08 10.11
CA HIS A 25 -11.27 5.61 10.85
C HIS A 25 -11.62 4.15 10.53
N LEU A 26 -11.51 3.29 11.55
CA LEU A 26 -11.77 1.84 11.49
C LEU A 26 -10.95 1.09 10.44
N GLN A 27 -9.86 1.69 9.94
CA GLN A 27 -8.99 1.05 8.96
C GLN A 27 -7.96 0.14 9.63
N TYR A 28 -7.50 -0.84 8.87
CA TYR A 28 -6.35 -1.67 9.20
C TYR A 28 -5.24 -1.39 8.19
N VAL A 29 -4.00 -1.56 8.62
CA VAL A 29 -2.85 -1.46 7.74
C VAL A 29 -2.87 -2.63 6.75
N TRP A 30 -2.66 -2.33 5.48
CA TRP A 30 -2.40 -3.29 4.42
C TRP A 30 -0.93 -3.29 4.05
N ALA A 31 -0.40 -4.46 3.69
CA ALA A 31 0.90 -4.56 3.06
C ALA A 31 0.75 -4.30 1.56
N LEU A 32 1.49 -3.32 1.03
CA LEU A 32 1.56 -3.00 -0.39
C LEU A 32 2.94 -3.34 -0.93
N GLN A 33 3.02 -3.86 -2.14
CA GLN A 33 4.26 -4.07 -2.87
C GLN A 33 4.32 -3.18 -4.11
N CYS A 34 5.46 -2.54 -4.37
CA CYS A 34 5.70 -1.91 -5.66
C CYS A 34 6.03 -2.97 -6.72
N GLU A 35 5.24 -3.04 -7.78
CA GLU A 35 5.37 -4.04 -8.86
C GLU A 35 6.43 -3.66 -9.91
N ARG A 36 7.20 -2.58 -9.70
CA ARG A 36 8.35 -2.28 -10.58
C ARG A 36 9.44 -3.32 -10.36
N VAL A 37 9.92 -3.89 -11.45
CA VAL A 37 10.85 -5.04 -11.47
C VAL A 37 12.13 -4.73 -10.68
N GLU A 38 12.65 -3.51 -10.78
CA GLU A 38 13.86 -3.06 -10.08
C GLU A 38 13.62 -2.61 -8.61
N CYS A 39 12.38 -2.66 -8.10
CA CYS A 39 12.05 -2.15 -6.78
C CYS A 39 11.55 -3.22 -5.81
N GLY A 40 10.37 -3.80 -6.05
CA GLY A 40 9.74 -4.78 -5.15
C GLY A 40 9.46 -4.29 -3.71
N HIS A 41 9.61 -3.00 -3.39
CA HIS A 41 9.56 -2.52 -2.00
C HIS A 41 8.18 -2.72 -1.38
N VAL A 42 8.15 -3.28 -0.16
CA VAL A 42 6.93 -3.54 0.60
C VAL A 42 6.79 -2.55 1.75
N TYR A 43 5.60 -1.98 1.92
CA TYR A 43 5.30 -1.01 2.97
C TYR A 43 3.82 -1.01 3.39
N GLY A 44 3.54 -0.48 4.58
CA GLY A 44 2.20 -0.38 5.15
C GLY A 44 1.43 0.85 4.66
N ALA A 45 0.11 0.73 4.45
CA ALA A 45 -0.78 1.87 4.28
C ALA A 45 -2.22 1.53 4.69
N ASN A 46 -3.08 2.53 4.93
CA ASN A 46 -4.51 2.29 5.07
C ASN A 46 -5.09 1.81 3.73
N GLY A 47 -6.09 0.93 3.78
CA GLY A 47 -6.81 0.48 2.59
C GLY A 47 -7.60 1.61 1.92
N SER A 48 -8.10 2.58 2.70
CA SER A 48 -8.76 3.79 2.20
C SER A 48 -7.83 4.64 1.33
N ASP A 49 -6.54 4.73 1.69
CA ASP A 49 -5.54 5.54 0.97
C ASP A 49 -4.99 4.84 -0.28
N PHE A 50 -5.22 3.53 -0.45
CA PHE A 50 -4.56 2.66 -1.43
C PHE A 50 -4.47 3.27 -2.84
N HIS A 51 -5.59 3.80 -3.32
CA HIS A 51 -5.72 4.38 -4.67
C HIS A 51 -4.83 5.62 -4.91
N LEU A 52 -4.33 6.27 -3.86
CA LEU A 52 -3.43 7.42 -3.91
C LEU A 52 -1.97 7.05 -3.64
N ARG A 53 -1.70 5.85 -3.11
CA ARG A 53 -0.35 5.46 -2.67
C ARG A 53 0.64 5.43 -3.83
N ARG A 54 1.85 5.95 -3.56
CA ARG A 54 3.02 5.91 -4.45
C ARG A 54 4.17 5.21 -3.75
N CYS A 55 5.08 4.59 -4.50
CA CYS A 55 6.22 3.88 -3.93
C CYS A 55 7.18 4.85 -3.22
N PRO A 56 7.56 4.60 -1.95
CA PRO A 56 8.54 5.41 -1.23
C PRO A 56 9.93 5.42 -1.86
N LYS A 57 10.29 4.32 -2.53
CA LYS A 57 11.61 4.15 -3.15
C LYS A 57 11.69 4.72 -4.56
N CYS A 58 10.61 4.67 -5.33
CA CYS A 58 10.64 5.08 -6.74
C CYS A 58 10.07 6.47 -7.00
N ASP A 59 9.09 6.89 -6.20
CA ASP A 59 8.27 8.08 -6.50
C ASP A 59 8.23 9.10 -5.35
N GLY A 60 9.06 8.92 -4.32
CA GLY A 60 9.05 9.78 -3.13
C GLY A 60 7.78 9.67 -2.29
N GLY A 61 7.04 8.57 -2.38
CA GLY A 61 5.86 8.32 -1.55
C GLY A 61 6.16 8.23 -0.05
N ALA A 62 5.16 8.38 0.80
CA ALA A 62 5.36 8.30 2.25
C ALA A 62 5.77 6.87 2.67
N LYS A 63 6.74 6.74 3.59
CA LYS A 63 7.39 5.46 3.96
C LYS A 63 6.43 4.34 4.40
N GLY A 64 5.25 4.68 4.89
CA GLY A 64 4.22 3.76 5.31
C GLY A 64 3.70 4.10 6.69
N ILE A 65 2.97 3.16 7.28
CA ILE A 65 2.33 3.24 8.61
C ILE A 65 2.63 1.95 9.36
#